data_AF-W4KBY7-F1
#
_entry.id   AF-W4KBY7-F1
#
_cell.length_a   1.000
_cell.length_b   1.000
_cell.length_c   1.000
_cell.angle_alpha   90.00
_cell.angle_beta   90.00
_cell.angle_gamma   90.00
#
_symmetry.space_group_name_H-M   'P 1'
#
loop_
_entity.id
_entity.type
_entity.pdbx_description
1 polymer ?
#
loop_
_entity_poly.entity_id
_entity_poly.type
_entity_poly.pdbx_seq_one_letter_code
_entity_poly.pdbx_strand_id
1 'polypeptide(L)'
;MPSPTMTTSFQHKLDTLPVELLYEIHFYALSETLPHTCKRLYNVFKFAPPSVQVEYILGRSLLNQNAGRKINIMTRILRYPLCQRDVVEALLRRPDCPSVDDMHPELPRRIFRALAHDPPSSRGWKGRHEPLPFLQYLFSHPRIASPDPDSHEGYPLTRAVYAGFIPLIQFLLDHGASPRWKNGLAVLLAIQRKDLSLVKMLVERDSGRKSGTKKRKLTDRLKVHSDMLKLAVKS
;
A
#
# COMPACT_ATOMS: atom_id res chain seq x y z
N MET A 1 -34.28 -19.49 -58.01
CA MET A 1 -33.87 -20.09 -56.72
C MET A 1 -32.57 -19.42 -56.30
N PRO A 2 -32.58 -18.41 -55.42
CA PRO A 2 -31.36 -17.75 -54.98
C PRO A 2 -30.62 -18.65 -53.98
N SER A 3 -29.34 -18.91 -54.24
CA SER A 3 -28.44 -19.60 -53.34
C SER A 3 -28.21 -18.77 -52.08
N PRO A 4 -28.21 -19.35 -50.87
CA PRO A 4 -27.91 -18.61 -49.66
C PRO A 4 -26.42 -18.27 -49.65
N THR A 5 -26.08 -17.00 -49.83
CA THR A 5 -24.75 -16.48 -49.56
C THR A 5 -24.48 -16.61 -48.06
N MET A 6 -23.68 -17.61 -47.68
CA MET A 6 -23.09 -17.66 -46.34
C MET A 6 -22.03 -16.57 -46.23
N THR A 7 -22.45 -15.36 -45.89
CA THR A 7 -21.57 -14.32 -45.36
C THR A 7 -21.11 -14.76 -43.97
N THR A 8 -20.01 -15.52 -43.92
CA THR A 8 -19.27 -15.72 -42.67
C THR A 8 -18.70 -14.37 -42.24
N SER A 9 -19.41 -13.70 -41.34
CA SER A 9 -18.92 -12.51 -40.65
C SER A 9 -17.69 -12.91 -39.82
N PHE A 10 -16.49 -12.59 -40.31
CA PHE A 10 -15.25 -12.70 -39.55
C PHE A 10 -15.20 -11.59 -38.50
N GLN A 11 -15.97 -11.74 -37.43
CA GLN A 11 -15.99 -10.77 -36.35
C GLN A 11 -14.79 -11.02 -35.42
N HIS A 12 -13.59 -10.66 -35.88
CA HIS A 12 -12.39 -10.67 -35.06
C HIS A 12 -12.52 -9.61 -33.97
N LYS A 13 -12.46 -10.03 -32.71
CA LYS A 13 -12.46 -9.13 -31.57
C LYS A 13 -11.07 -9.11 -30.93
N LEU A 14 -10.70 -7.98 -30.36
CA LEU A 14 -9.43 -7.84 -29.64
C LEU A 14 -9.32 -8.90 -28.53
N ASP A 15 -10.43 -9.15 -27.83
CA ASP A 15 -10.51 -10.13 -26.77
C ASP A 15 -10.62 -11.58 -27.27
N THR A 16 -10.33 -11.90 -28.52
CA THR A 16 -10.09 -13.31 -28.94
C THR A 16 -8.63 -13.60 -29.24
N LEU A 17 -7.75 -12.60 -29.17
CA LEU A 17 -6.32 -12.78 -29.40
C LEU A 17 -5.65 -13.65 -28.32
N PRO A 18 -4.56 -14.38 -28.66
CA PRO A 18 -3.65 -15.00 -27.70
C PRO A 18 -3.15 -14.00 -26.65
N VAL A 19 -2.84 -14.50 -25.45
CA VAL A 19 -2.50 -13.64 -24.30
C VAL A 19 -1.19 -12.89 -24.53
N GLU A 20 -0.26 -13.46 -25.27
CA GLU A 20 1.02 -12.88 -25.65
C GLU A 20 0.82 -11.62 -26.48
N LEU A 21 -0.05 -11.67 -27.50
CA LEU A 21 -0.39 -10.50 -28.32
C LEU A 21 -1.13 -9.44 -27.50
N LEU A 22 -1.98 -9.86 -26.56
CA LEU A 22 -2.64 -8.93 -25.66
C LEU A 22 -1.64 -8.19 -24.76
N TYR A 23 -0.59 -8.86 -24.29
CA TYR A 23 0.47 -8.23 -23.50
C TYR A 23 1.24 -7.20 -24.34
N GLU A 24 1.64 -7.55 -25.56
CA GLU A 24 2.28 -6.60 -26.49
C GLU A 24 1.41 -5.36 -26.71
N ILE A 25 0.12 -5.56 -27.04
CA ILE A 25 -0.82 -4.45 -27.20
C ILE A 25 -0.89 -3.61 -25.92
N HIS A 26 -0.88 -4.23 -24.74
CA HIS A 26 -0.90 -3.51 -23.47
C HIS A 26 0.37 -2.68 -23.23
N PHE A 27 1.54 -3.21 -23.60
CA PHE A 27 2.83 -2.53 -23.51
C PHE A 27 2.94 -1.36 -24.46
N TYR A 28 2.46 -1.47 -25.69
CA TYR A 28 2.48 -0.37 -26.66
C TYR A 28 1.42 0.68 -26.33
N ALA A 29 0.20 0.25 -25.98
CA ALA A 29 -0.90 1.17 -25.74
C ALA A 29 -0.73 1.97 -24.45
N LEU A 30 -0.09 1.38 -23.42
CA LEU A 30 0.10 2.00 -22.10
C LEU A 30 -1.20 2.61 -21.54
N SER A 31 -2.33 2.00 -21.85
CA SER A 31 -3.66 2.51 -21.53
C SER A 31 -4.18 1.98 -20.20
N GLU A 32 -4.60 2.88 -19.31
CA GLU A 32 -5.30 2.53 -18.06
C GLU A 32 -6.66 1.90 -18.29
N THR A 33 -7.33 2.32 -19.37
CA THR A 33 -8.72 1.97 -19.62
C THR A 33 -8.86 0.67 -20.38
N LEU A 34 -7.82 0.25 -21.13
CA LEU A 34 -7.84 -0.97 -21.93
C LEU A 34 -8.24 -2.22 -21.12
N PRO A 35 -7.65 -2.52 -19.94
CA PRO A 35 -8.09 -3.65 -19.12
C PRO A 35 -9.57 -3.62 -18.74
N HIS A 36 -10.18 -2.44 -18.68
CA HIS A 36 -11.56 -2.25 -18.23
C HIS A 36 -12.59 -2.32 -19.37
N THR A 37 -12.15 -2.42 -20.62
CA THR A 37 -13.06 -2.51 -21.78
C THR A 37 -13.83 -3.83 -21.84
N CYS A 38 -13.26 -4.94 -21.34
CA CYS A 38 -13.99 -6.19 -21.18
C CYS A 38 -13.43 -7.07 -20.04
N LYS A 39 -14.25 -8.03 -19.57
CA LYS A 39 -13.90 -8.93 -18.46
C LYS A 39 -12.68 -9.80 -18.76
N ARG A 40 -12.53 -10.27 -20.02
CA ARG A 40 -11.41 -11.12 -20.41
C ARG A 40 -10.10 -10.33 -20.33
N LEU A 41 -10.04 -9.14 -20.92
CA LEU A 41 -8.85 -8.28 -20.87
C LEU A 41 -8.49 -7.93 -19.42
N TYR A 42 -9.47 -7.59 -18.59
CA TYR A 42 -9.24 -7.36 -17.16
C TYR A 42 -8.54 -8.55 -16.50
N ASN A 43 -9.06 -9.76 -16.71
CA ASN A 43 -8.49 -10.97 -16.11
C ASN A 43 -7.08 -11.27 -16.67
N VAL A 44 -6.89 -11.16 -17.99
CA VAL A 44 -5.60 -11.41 -18.65
C VAL A 44 -4.50 -10.53 -18.07
N PHE A 45 -4.77 -9.23 -17.89
CA PHE A 45 -3.77 -8.30 -17.36
C PHE A 45 -3.62 -8.39 -15.83
N LYS A 46 -4.72 -8.61 -15.10
CA LYS A 46 -4.71 -8.77 -13.64
C LYS A 46 -3.88 -9.98 -13.20
N PHE A 47 -3.97 -11.07 -13.94
CA PHE A 47 -3.28 -12.33 -13.64
C PHE A 47 -2.06 -12.57 -14.55
N ALA A 48 -1.61 -11.54 -15.28
CA ALA A 48 -0.38 -11.61 -16.04
C ALA A 48 0.83 -11.93 -15.14
N PRO A 49 1.87 -12.59 -15.65
CA PRO A 49 3.10 -12.84 -14.91
C PRO A 49 3.72 -11.55 -14.35
N PRO A 50 4.49 -11.60 -13.24
CA PRO A 50 5.10 -10.41 -12.68
C PRO A 50 5.98 -9.62 -13.66
N SER A 51 6.69 -10.30 -14.58
CA SER A 51 7.51 -9.65 -15.61
C SER A 51 6.69 -8.71 -16.50
N VAL A 52 5.53 -9.18 -16.96
CA VAL A 52 4.58 -8.41 -17.78
C VAL A 52 4.01 -7.23 -16.99
N GLN A 53 3.66 -7.45 -15.72
CA GLN A 53 3.14 -6.39 -14.86
C GLN A 53 4.19 -5.30 -14.60
N VAL A 54 5.45 -5.69 -14.36
CA VAL A 54 6.57 -4.77 -14.18
C VAL A 54 6.79 -3.94 -15.43
N GLU A 55 6.80 -4.55 -16.61
CA GLU A 55 7.04 -3.88 -17.88
C GLU A 55 5.98 -2.80 -18.17
N TYR A 56 4.71 -3.15 -18.02
CA TYR A 56 3.62 -2.17 -18.11
C TYR A 56 3.77 -1.04 -17.08
N ILE A 57 3.99 -1.36 -15.81
CA ILE A 57 4.10 -0.35 -14.75
C ILE A 57 5.29 0.58 -14.98
N LEU A 58 6.44 0.04 -15.42
CA LEU A 58 7.62 0.84 -15.76
C LEU A 58 7.37 1.74 -16.96
N GLY A 59 6.79 1.22 -18.05
CA GLY A 59 6.46 2.03 -19.23
C GLY A 59 5.56 3.22 -18.86
N ARG A 60 4.51 2.96 -18.06
CA ARG A 60 3.63 4.01 -17.53
C ARG A 60 4.34 4.98 -16.60
N SER A 61 5.24 4.47 -15.78
CA SER A 61 5.99 5.30 -14.86
C SER A 61 6.97 6.19 -15.63
N LEU A 62 7.66 5.71 -16.65
CA LEU A 62 8.58 6.53 -17.43
C LEU A 62 7.82 7.62 -18.21
N LEU A 63 6.66 7.31 -18.79
CA LEU A 63 5.83 8.31 -19.48
C LEU A 63 5.49 9.53 -18.60
N ASN A 64 5.04 9.33 -17.35
CA ASN A 64 4.70 10.49 -16.51
C ASN A 64 5.92 11.11 -15.78
N GLN A 65 7.17 10.65 -16.00
CA GLN A 65 8.37 11.34 -15.46
C GLN A 65 8.57 12.73 -16.08
N ASN A 66 8.09 12.92 -17.31
CA ASN A 66 8.26 14.17 -18.06
C ASN A 66 7.45 15.36 -17.51
N ALA A 67 6.69 15.18 -16.41
CA ALA A 67 5.84 16.20 -15.80
C ALA A 67 6.53 17.05 -14.70
N GLY A 68 7.87 17.10 -14.68
CA GLY A 68 8.65 18.10 -13.92
C GLY A 68 8.80 17.89 -12.41
N ARG A 69 8.04 16.97 -11.77
CA ARG A 69 8.19 16.66 -10.34
C ARG A 69 8.99 15.38 -10.15
N LYS A 70 10.18 15.47 -9.51
CA LYS A 70 10.98 14.31 -9.10
C LYS A 70 10.25 13.55 -7.99
N ILE A 71 9.36 12.64 -8.38
CA ILE A 71 8.66 11.72 -7.48
C ILE A 71 9.42 10.41 -7.48
N ASN A 72 9.75 9.91 -6.28
CA ASN A 72 10.41 8.62 -6.10
C ASN A 72 9.71 7.52 -6.93
N ILE A 73 10.49 6.73 -7.66
CA ILE A 73 9.98 5.70 -8.58
C ILE A 73 9.11 4.67 -7.85
N MET A 74 9.53 4.25 -6.66
CA MET A 74 8.78 3.32 -5.81
C MET A 74 7.44 3.92 -5.36
N THR A 75 7.39 5.21 -4.99
CA THR A 75 6.11 5.90 -4.71
C THR A 75 5.12 5.77 -5.87
N ARG A 76 5.61 5.85 -7.11
CA ARG A 76 4.76 5.77 -8.31
C ARG A 76 4.31 4.34 -8.58
N ILE A 77 5.23 3.39 -8.54
CA ILE A 77 4.99 1.98 -8.80
C ILE A 77 4.03 1.40 -7.75
N LEU A 78 4.20 1.75 -6.47
CA LEU A 78 3.30 1.35 -5.40
C LEU A 78 1.87 1.88 -5.59
N ARG A 79 1.61 2.91 -6.41
CA ARG A 79 0.22 3.37 -6.64
C ARG A 79 -0.59 2.37 -7.47
N TYR A 80 0.04 1.50 -8.23
CA TYR A 80 -0.64 0.50 -9.06
C TYR A 80 -1.19 -0.65 -8.20
N PRO A 81 -2.49 -0.99 -8.28
CA PRO A 81 -3.06 -2.14 -7.59
C PRO A 81 -2.33 -3.46 -7.85
N LEU A 82 -1.78 -3.63 -9.05
CA LEU A 82 -0.98 -4.79 -9.46
C LEU A 82 0.33 -4.92 -8.68
N CYS A 83 0.88 -3.82 -8.16
CA CYS A 83 2.16 -3.81 -7.45
C CYS A 83 2.07 -4.46 -6.06
N GLN A 84 2.24 -5.77 -6.03
CA GLN A 84 2.38 -6.59 -4.81
C GLN A 84 3.83 -7.04 -4.64
N ARG A 85 4.10 -7.87 -3.63
CA ARG A 85 5.45 -8.37 -3.31
C ARG A 85 6.17 -8.92 -4.54
N ASP A 86 5.53 -9.83 -5.27
CA ASP A 86 6.15 -10.52 -6.41
C ASP A 86 6.52 -9.57 -7.55
N VAL A 87 5.70 -8.53 -7.77
CA VAL A 87 5.97 -7.48 -8.77
C VAL A 87 7.13 -6.60 -8.35
N VAL A 88 7.19 -6.21 -7.07
CA VAL A 88 8.34 -5.44 -6.55
C VAL A 88 9.61 -6.29 -6.61
N GLU A 89 9.53 -7.57 -6.26
CA GLU A 89 10.66 -8.48 -6.32
C GLU A 89 11.15 -8.69 -7.77
N ALA A 90 10.23 -8.92 -8.71
CA ALA A 90 10.53 -9.01 -10.13
C ALA A 90 11.15 -7.72 -10.68
N LEU A 91 10.63 -6.55 -10.27
CA LEU A 91 11.20 -5.26 -10.62
C LEU A 91 12.64 -5.14 -10.14
N LEU A 92 12.90 -5.45 -8.87
CA LEU A 92 14.24 -5.30 -8.30
C LEU A 92 15.22 -6.28 -8.95
N ARG A 93 14.82 -7.50 -9.29
CA ARG A 93 15.70 -8.47 -9.99
C ARG A 93 16.21 -7.97 -11.36
N ARG A 94 15.54 -6.98 -11.97
CA ARG A 94 15.93 -6.47 -13.27
C ARG A 94 17.28 -5.71 -13.23
N PRO A 95 18.17 -5.93 -14.22
CA PRO A 95 19.43 -5.20 -14.32
C PRO A 95 19.23 -3.72 -14.66
N ASP A 96 18.17 -3.40 -15.40
CA ASP A 96 17.74 -2.05 -15.77
C ASP A 96 16.80 -1.42 -14.73
N CYS A 97 16.71 -1.99 -13.52
CA CYS A 97 15.92 -1.40 -12.45
C CYS A 97 16.38 0.05 -12.23
N PRO A 98 15.50 1.05 -12.41
CA PRO A 98 15.87 2.44 -12.19
C PRO A 98 16.40 2.60 -10.77
N SER A 99 17.44 3.41 -10.59
CA SER A 99 18.01 3.69 -9.27
C SER A 99 16.87 4.11 -8.35
N VAL A 100 16.64 3.31 -7.32
CA VAL A 100 15.68 3.66 -6.27
C VAL A 100 16.35 4.78 -5.49
N ASP A 101 16.00 6.03 -5.82
CA ASP A 101 16.50 7.22 -5.11
C ASP A 101 16.44 6.99 -3.59
N ASP A 102 17.41 7.53 -2.84
CA ASP A 102 17.45 7.50 -1.35
C ASP A 102 16.23 8.17 -0.69
N MET A 103 15.35 8.77 -1.48
CA MET A 103 14.10 9.35 -1.02
C MET A 103 13.17 8.26 -0.47
N HIS A 104 12.70 8.42 0.76
CA HIS A 104 11.70 7.55 1.37
C HIS A 104 10.41 7.51 0.52
N PRO A 105 9.98 6.33 0.03
CA PRO A 105 8.76 6.23 -0.76
C PRO A 105 7.52 6.46 0.10
N GLU A 106 6.52 7.13 -0.48
CA GLU A 106 5.21 7.28 0.15
C GLU A 106 4.43 5.97 0.02
N LEU A 107 3.74 5.59 1.09
CA LEU A 107 2.81 4.46 1.13
C LEU A 107 1.42 4.90 0.64
N PRO A 108 0.97 4.44 -0.54
CA PRO A 108 -0.32 4.83 -1.07
C PRO A 108 -1.47 4.23 -0.26
N ARG A 109 -2.54 5.02 -0.10
CA ARG A 109 -3.75 4.63 0.67
C ARG A 109 -4.34 3.28 0.27
N ARG A 110 -4.18 2.86 -0.99
CA ARG A 110 -4.68 1.58 -1.52
C ARG A 110 -4.18 0.39 -0.70
N ILE A 111 -2.96 0.45 -0.16
CA ILE A 111 -2.35 -0.63 0.64
C ILE A 111 -3.20 -0.92 1.87
N PHE A 112 -3.81 0.12 2.44
CA PHE A 112 -4.64 0.03 3.64
C PHE A 112 -6.14 -0.15 3.33
N ARG A 113 -6.53 -0.33 2.06
CA ARG A 113 -7.95 -0.41 1.66
C ARG A 113 -8.67 -1.59 2.31
N ALA A 114 -7.99 -2.72 2.50
CA ALA A 114 -8.53 -3.90 3.17
C ALA A 114 -8.99 -3.61 4.62
N LEU A 115 -8.38 -2.62 5.27
CA LEU A 115 -8.71 -2.18 6.63
C LEU A 115 -10.03 -1.39 6.70
N ALA A 116 -10.75 -1.22 5.59
CA ALA A 116 -12.08 -0.62 5.56
C ALA A 116 -13.20 -1.62 5.90
N HIS A 117 -12.89 -2.90 5.87
CA HIS A 117 -13.83 -3.99 6.11
C HIS A 117 -13.48 -4.72 7.40
N ASP A 118 -14.42 -5.56 7.83
CA ASP A 118 -14.21 -6.43 8.98
C ASP A 118 -13.00 -7.35 8.78
N PRO A 119 -12.33 -7.75 9.86
CA PRO A 119 -11.21 -8.67 9.78
C PRO A 119 -11.62 -9.97 9.08
N PRO A 120 -10.71 -10.60 8.32
CA PRO A 120 -10.99 -11.83 7.58
C PRO A 120 -11.26 -13.05 8.49
N SER A 121 -11.16 -12.88 9.81
CA SER A 121 -11.40 -13.92 10.81
C SER A 121 -12.17 -13.32 11.98
N SER A 122 -13.08 -14.10 12.56
CA SER A 122 -13.75 -13.77 13.83
C SER A 122 -12.76 -13.52 14.98
N ARG A 123 -11.54 -14.04 14.89
CA ARG A 123 -10.44 -13.82 15.86
C ARG A 123 -9.66 -12.52 15.64
N GLY A 124 -10.13 -11.65 14.75
CA GLY A 124 -9.54 -10.34 14.46
C GLY A 124 -8.30 -10.39 13.55
N TRP A 125 -7.66 -9.22 13.40
CA TRP A 125 -6.45 -9.06 12.60
C TRP A 125 -5.22 -9.73 13.25
N LYS A 126 -4.35 -10.34 12.43
CA LYS A 126 -3.15 -11.07 12.87
C LYS A 126 -1.97 -10.70 11.97
N GLY A 127 -0.75 -11.00 12.44
CA GLY A 127 0.51 -10.68 11.76
C GLY A 127 0.57 -11.07 10.27
N ARG A 128 -0.06 -12.20 9.92
CA ARG A 128 -0.11 -12.75 8.56
C ARG A 128 -1.08 -12.04 7.60
N HIS A 129 -1.96 -11.19 8.11
CA HIS A 129 -2.97 -10.53 7.27
C HIS A 129 -2.39 -9.26 6.63
N GLU A 130 -2.75 -9.02 5.37
CA GLU A 130 -2.37 -7.80 4.67
C GLU A 130 -2.93 -6.54 5.37
N PRO A 131 -2.20 -5.41 5.33
CA PRO A 131 -0.98 -5.15 4.55
C PRO A 131 0.34 -5.50 5.24
N LEU A 132 0.31 -6.11 6.43
CA LEU A 132 1.50 -6.19 7.28
C LEU A 132 2.67 -6.98 6.67
N PRO A 133 2.49 -8.20 6.10
CA PRO A 133 3.59 -8.91 5.44
C PRO A 133 4.20 -8.12 4.28
N PHE A 134 3.38 -7.42 3.49
CA PHE A 134 3.88 -6.59 2.41
C PHE A 134 4.67 -5.37 2.92
N LEU A 135 4.20 -4.71 3.99
CA LEU A 135 4.94 -3.61 4.60
C LEU A 135 6.26 -4.08 5.22
N GLN A 136 6.27 -5.22 5.92
CA GLN A 136 7.51 -5.82 6.45
C GLN A 136 8.54 -6.06 5.34
N TYR A 137 8.09 -6.57 4.18
CA TYR A 137 8.95 -6.72 3.02
C TYR A 137 9.51 -5.37 2.55
N LEU A 138 8.67 -4.34 2.38
CA LEU A 138 9.13 -3.03 1.90
C LEU A 138 10.12 -2.34 2.85
N PHE A 139 9.89 -2.40 4.16
CA PHE A 139 10.74 -1.74 5.16
C PHE A 139 12.05 -2.47 5.44
N SER A 140 12.12 -3.78 5.19
CA SER A 140 13.34 -4.58 5.41
C SER A 140 14.18 -4.79 4.16
N HIS A 141 13.69 -4.40 2.99
CA HIS A 141 14.39 -4.68 1.74
C HIS A 141 15.60 -3.76 1.56
N PRO A 142 16.82 -4.29 1.34
CA PRO A 142 18.05 -3.48 1.32
C PRO A 142 18.12 -2.47 0.16
N ARG A 143 17.38 -2.73 -0.91
CA ARG A 143 17.33 -1.87 -2.12
C ARG A 143 16.19 -0.86 -2.11
N ILE A 144 15.35 -0.85 -1.08
CA ILE A 144 14.22 0.07 -0.97
C ILE A 144 14.54 0.99 0.21
N ALA A 145 14.62 2.30 -0.04
CA ALA A 145 14.67 3.26 1.06
C ALA A 145 13.44 3.05 1.96
N SER A 146 13.63 3.05 3.29
CA SER A 146 12.54 2.79 4.24
C SER A 146 11.33 3.66 3.89
N PRO A 147 10.12 3.12 3.64
CA PRO A 147 8.97 3.95 3.34
C PRO A 147 8.63 4.92 4.47
N ASP A 148 8.00 6.04 4.14
CA ASP A 148 7.52 7.00 5.14
C ASP A 148 6.33 6.40 5.93
N PRO A 149 6.50 6.07 7.23
CA PRO A 149 5.43 5.50 8.04
C PRO A 149 4.26 6.48 8.29
N ASP A 150 4.50 7.78 8.10
CA ASP A 150 3.55 8.88 8.29
C ASP A 150 2.94 9.39 6.97
N SER A 151 3.06 8.59 5.90
CA SER A 151 2.50 8.88 4.58
C SER A 151 1.07 9.43 4.65
N HIS A 152 0.79 10.46 3.86
CA HIS A 152 -0.51 11.15 3.85
C HIS A 152 -0.98 11.65 5.23
N GLU A 153 -0.06 12.26 5.99
CA GLU A 153 -0.33 12.87 7.31
C GLU A 153 -0.83 11.83 8.32
N GLY A 154 -0.05 10.77 8.53
CA GLY A 154 -0.34 9.71 9.51
C GLY A 154 -1.52 8.81 9.14
N TYR A 155 -1.84 8.70 7.84
CA TYR A 155 -2.93 7.84 7.38
C TYR A 155 -2.71 6.35 7.72
N PRO A 156 -1.52 5.75 7.54
CA PRO A 156 -1.25 4.36 7.91
C PRO A 156 -1.66 4.03 9.35
N LEU A 157 -1.13 4.80 10.32
CA LEU A 157 -1.37 4.57 11.73
C LEU A 157 -2.84 4.77 12.10
N THR A 158 -3.46 5.85 11.60
CA THR A 158 -4.88 6.14 11.83
C THR A 158 -5.77 5.00 11.34
N ARG A 159 -5.48 4.44 10.15
CA ARG A 159 -6.25 3.31 9.59
C ARG A 159 -6.02 2.02 10.35
N ALA A 160 -4.80 1.74 10.80
CA ALA A 160 -4.48 0.57 11.61
C ALA A 160 -5.24 0.61 12.95
N VAL A 161 -5.26 1.78 13.61
CA VAL A 161 -6.05 2.03 14.83
C VAL A 161 -7.53 1.87 14.57
N TYR A 162 -8.06 2.47 13.49
CA TYR A 162 -9.47 2.30 13.11
C TYR A 162 -9.82 0.82 12.85
N ALA A 163 -8.93 0.01 12.29
CA ALA A 163 -9.19 -1.41 12.11
C ALA A 163 -8.98 -2.27 13.37
N GLY A 164 -8.40 -1.71 14.44
CA GLY A 164 -7.99 -2.48 15.62
C GLY A 164 -6.87 -3.48 15.30
N PHE A 165 -6.05 -3.21 14.28
CA PHE A 165 -5.00 -4.12 13.83
C PHE A 165 -3.73 -3.95 14.68
N ILE A 166 -3.75 -4.47 15.90
CA ILE A 166 -2.68 -4.30 16.90
C ILE A 166 -1.27 -4.60 16.35
N PRO A 167 -0.98 -5.76 15.69
CA PRO A 167 0.32 -6.00 15.10
C PRO A 167 0.80 -4.92 14.10
N LEU A 168 -0.12 -4.36 13.30
CA LEU A 168 0.21 -3.31 12.34
C LEU A 168 0.47 -1.97 13.05
N ILE A 169 -0.28 -1.66 14.10
CA ILE A 169 -0.08 -0.46 14.92
C ILE A 169 1.31 -0.48 15.54
N GLN A 170 1.69 -1.60 16.17
CA GLN A 170 3.02 -1.76 16.76
C GLN A 170 4.12 -1.61 15.71
N PHE A 171 3.98 -2.31 14.58
CA PHE A 171 4.94 -2.23 13.48
C PHE A 171 5.16 -0.78 13.00
N LEU A 172 4.08 -0.02 12.76
CA LEU A 172 4.19 1.37 12.33
C LEU A 172 4.86 2.26 13.40
N LEU A 173 4.51 2.06 14.67
CA LEU A 173 5.09 2.78 15.80
C LEU A 173 6.58 2.47 16.01
N ASP A 174 7.01 1.23 15.75
CA ASP A 174 8.41 0.79 15.81
C ASP A 174 9.23 1.40 14.68
N HIS A 175 8.60 1.62 13.51
CA HIS A 175 9.20 2.29 12.37
C HIS A 175 9.08 3.82 12.41
N GLY A 176 8.62 4.39 13.52
CA GLY A 176 8.66 5.84 13.76
C GLY A 176 7.38 6.60 13.42
N ALA A 177 6.26 5.92 13.13
CA ALA A 177 4.98 6.59 12.92
C ALA A 177 4.60 7.47 14.12
N SER A 178 4.16 8.69 13.84
CA SER A 178 3.79 9.66 14.85
C SER A 178 2.28 9.61 15.13
N PRO A 179 1.86 9.42 16.40
CA PRO A 179 0.44 9.47 16.78
C PRO A 179 -0.11 10.91 16.78
N ARG A 180 0.70 11.92 16.45
CA ARG A 180 0.35 13.36 16.58
C ARG A 180 -0.43 13.91 15.39
N TRP A 181 -0.43 13.21 14.25
CA TRP A 181 -1.09 13.67 13.05
C TRP A 181 -2.58 13.92 13.25
N LYS A 182 -3.09 14.94 12.58
CA LYS A 182 -4.51 15.36 12.62
C LYS A 182 -5.03 15.55 14.06
N ASN A 183 -4.29 16.32 14.85
CA ASN A 183 -4.58 16.59 16.26
C ASN A 183 -4.70 15.32 17.12
N GLY A 184 -3.88 14.32 16.78
CA GLY A 184 -3.88 13.04 17.48
C GLY A 184 -5.10 12.18 17.21
N LEU A 185 -5.61 12.18 15.99
CA LEU A 185 -6.80 11.43 15.58
C LEU A 185 -6.72 9.93 15.95
N ALA A 186 -5.54 9.32 15.79
CA ALA A 186 -5.30 7.94 16.19
C ALA A 186 -5.60 7.73 17.70
N VAL A 187 -5.12 8.65 18.56
CA VAL A 187 -5.37 8.59 20.01
C VAL A 187 -6.84 8.82 20.32
N LEU A 188 -7.49 9.79 19.66
CA LEU A 188 -8.91 10.07 19.84
C LEU A 188 -9.79 8.86 19.51
N LEU A 189 -9.48 8.14 18.43
CA LEU A 189 -10.18 6.91 18.05
C LEU A 189 -10.03 5.80 19.12
N ALA A 190 -8.85 5.67 19.72
CA ALA A 190 -8.62 4.71 20.80
C ALA A 190 -9.41 5.06 22.06
N ILE A 191 -9.47 6.34 22.43
CA ILE A 191 -10.27 6.83 23.56
C ILE A 191 -11.76 6.58 23.31
N GLN A 192 -12.27 6.89 22.12
CA GLN A 192 -13.67 6.64 21.76
C GLN A 192 -14.08 5.16 21.89
N ARG A 193 -13.13 4.24 21.68
CA ARG A 193 -13.34 2.79 21.86
C ARG A 193 -13.21 2.32 23.30
N LYS A 194 -12.87 3.21 24.22
CA LYS A 194 -12.54 2.90 25.63
C LYS A 194 -11.41 1.88 25.76
N ASP A 195 -10.50 1.83 24.78
CA ASP A 195 -9.37 0.91 24.77
C ASP A 195 -8.15 1.56 25.41
N LEU A 196 -8.06 1.45 26.73
CA LEU A 196 -6.95 2.01 27.51
C LEU A 196 -5.59 1.41 27.12
N SER A 197 -5.55 0.13 26.75
CA SER A 197 -4.30 -0.52 26.32
C SER A 197 -3.79 0.09 25.02
N LEU A 198 -4.69 0.38 24.08
CA LEU A 198 -4.35 1.03 22.83
C LEU A 198 -3.95 2.49 23.01
N VAL A 199 -4.65 3.24 23.87
CA VAL A 199 -4.25 4.61 24.23
C VAL A 199 -2.84 4.61 24.81
N LYS A 200 -2.55 3.68 25.73
CA LYS A 200 -1.23 3.51 26.33
C LYS A 200 -0.16 3.24 25.26
N MET A 201 -0.41 2.31 24.35
CA MET A 201 0.50 1.98 23.23
C MET A 201 0.80 3.20 22.34
N LEU A 202 -0.20 4.04 22.07
CA LEU A 202 -0.04 5.22 21.21
C LEU A 202 0.65 6.39 21.92
N VAL A 203 0.46 6.56 23.23
CA VAL A 203 1.00 7.70 23.98
C VAL A 203 2.38 7.38 24.56
N GLU A 204 2.57 6.19 25.11
CA GLU A 204 3.81 5.80 25.73
C GLU A 204 4.83 5.35 24.67
N ARG A 205 6.10 5.69 24.91
CA ARG A 205 7.21 5.06 24.18
C ARG A 205 7.54 3.74 24.86
N ASP A 206 7.67 2.67 24.09
CA ASP A 206 8.05 1.37 24.65
C ASP A 206 9.35 1.50 25.45
N SER A 207 9.27 1.23 26.75
CA SER A 207 10.40 1.24 27.69
C SER A 207 11.31 0.01 27.54
N GLY A 208 11.19 -0.72 26.42
CA GLY A 208 11.57 -2.12 26.30
C GLY A 208 12.74 -2.48 25.37
N ARG A 209 13.48 -1.53 24.78
CA ARG A 209 14.82 -1.87 24.23
C ARG A 209 15.83 -1.78 25.37
N LYS A 210 16.24 -2.93 25.90
CA LYS A 210 17.44 -3.08 26.74
C LYS A 210 18.70 -2.72 25.94
N SER A 211 18.88 -1.44 25.61
CA SER A 211 20.21 -0.88 25.36
C SER A 211 20.77 -0.55 26.75
N GLY A 212 21.82 -1.26 27.16
CA GLY A 212 22.38 -1.30 28.52
C GLY A 212 23.00 0.00 29.05
N THR A 213 22.36 1.15 28.89
CA THR A 213 22.86 2.42 29.45
C THR A 213 21.71 3.33 29.90
N LYS A 214 21.65 3.53 31.22
CA LYS A 214 20.92 4.56 32.00
C LYS A 214 19.51 4.92 31.52
N LYS A 215 18.50 4.60 32.36
CA LYS A 215 17.10 5.08 32.28
C LYS A 215 17.06 6.61 32.12
N ARG A 216 17.10 7.10 30.88
CA ARG A 216 16.71 8.48 30.56
C ARG A 216 15.20 8.55 30.71
N LYS A 217 14.71 9.56 31.45
CA LYS A 217 13.28 9.93 31.51
C LYS A 217 12.79 10.10 30.07
N LEU A 218 12.08 9.10 29.56
CA LEU A 218 11.62 9.05 28.19
C LEU A 218 10.34 9.86 28.12
N THR A 219 10.33 10.94 27.34
CA THR A 219 9.14 11.77 27.17
C THR A 219 8.13 11.05 26.28
N ASP A 220 6.85 11.17 26.63
CA ASP A 220 5.71 10.60 25.89
C ASP A 220 5.76 10.95 24.39
N ARG A 221 5.22 10.07 23.55
CA ARG A 221 5.10 10.30 22.10
C ARG A 221 4.22 11.52 21.80
N LEU A 222 3.30 11.84 22.70
CA LEU A 222 2.32 12.92 22.57
C LEU A 222 2.07 13.59 23.92
N LYS A 223 2.10 14.93 23.95
CA LYS A 223 1.56 15.70 25.08
C LYS A 223 0.04 15.68 24.98
N VAL A 224 -0.63 15.16 26.00
CA VAL A 224 -2.10 15.01 26.01
C VAL A 224 -2.77 16.39 25.97
N HIS A 225 -3.67 16.61 25.01
CA HIS A 225 -4.43 17.85 24.87
C HIS A 225 -5.71 17.84 25.73
N SER A 226 -6.23 19.01 26.08
CA SER A 226 -7.46 19.16 26.89
C SER A 226 -8.65 18.41 26.28
N ASP A 227 -8.74 18.36 24.95
CA ASP A 227 -9.86 17.68 24.27
C ASP A 227 -9.80 16.16 24.42
N MET A 228 -8.60 15.57 24.43
CA MET A 228 -8.42 14.13 24.67
C MET A 228 -8.85 13.77 26.11
N LEU A 229 -8.48 14.61 27.07
CA LEU A 229 -8.88 14.43 28.48
C LEU A 229 -10.39 14.56 28.64
N LYS A 230 -11.01 15.59 28.04
CA LYS A 230 -12.47 15.78 28.07
C LYS A 230 -13.19 14.60 27.43
N LEU A 231 -12.66 14.05 26.34
CA LEU A 231 -13.27 12.90 25.68
C LEU A 231 -13.13 11.63 26.53
N ALA A 232 -11.98 11.41 27.16
CA ALA A 232 -11.73 10.28 28.04
C ALA A 232 -12.55 10.30 29.34
N VAL A 233 -12.87 11.49 29.88
CA VAL A 233 -13.71 11.64 31.07
C VAL A 233 -15.21 11.48 30.77
N LYS A 234 -15.64 11.74 29.53
CA LYS A 234 -17.04 11.62 29.09
C LYS A 234 -17.43 10.21 28.64
N SER A 235 -16.46 9.36 28.33
CA SER A 235 -16.65 7.97 27.87
C SER A 235 -16.67 7.01 29.03
#